data_AF-A0A7I8DY36-F1
#
_entry.id   AF-A0A7I8DY36-F1
#
_cell.length_a   1.000
_cell.length_b   1.000
_cell.length_c   1.000
_cell.angle_alpha   90.00
_cell.angle_beta   90.00
_cell.angle_gamma   90.00
#
_symmetry.space_group_name_H-M   'P 1'
#
loop_
_entity.id
_entity.type
_entity.pdbx_description
1 polymer ?
#
loop_
_entity_poly.entity_id
_entity_poly.type
_entity_poly.pdbx_seq_one_letter_code
_entity_poly.pdbx_strand_id
1 'polypeptide(L)'
;MERMEDYYGKEVMVFIDEYDTPFVEAHTGGFYDEVRGGPAGLLHNSLKTSTSLKYAMLTGIQRVAKENIFSDLNNLDVYTVIDNDYSEYFEFSIE
;
A
#
# COMPACT_ATOMS: atom_id res chain seq x y z
N MET A 1 -10.34 -12.35 -2.43
CA MET A 1 -10.83 -11.95 -1.09
C MET A 1 -12.22 -12.53 -0.83
N GLU A 2 -13.15 -12.43 -1.79
CA GLU A 2 -14.48 -13.07 -1.76
C GLU A 2 -14.49 -14.49 -1.16
N ARG A 3 -13.69 -15.42 -1.67
CA ARG A 3 -13.61 -16.79 -1.12
C ARG A 3 -13.24 -16.87 0.37
N MET A 4 -12.41 -15.95 0.86
CA MET A 4 -12.06 -15.89 2.28
C MET A 4 -13.22 -15.32 3.10
N GLU A 5 -13.89 -14.30 2.59
CA GLU A 5 -15.09 -13.75 3.21
C GLU A 5 -16.20 -14.79 3.31
N ASP A 6 -16.49 -15.51 2.22
CA ASP A 6 -17.49 -16.58 2.18
C ASP A 6 -17.21 -17.67 3.22
N TYR A 7 -15.94 -18.06 3.36
CA TYR A 7 -15.54 -19.15 4.26
C TYR A 7 -15.53 -18.73 5.73
N TYR A 8 -15.01 -17.54 6.04
CA TYR A 8 -14.84 -17.06 7.41
C TYR A 8 -15.99 -16.19 7.91
N GLY A 9 -16.91 -15.77 7.03
CA GLY A 9 -18.03 -14.87 7.33
C GLY A 9 -17.57 -13.47 7.74
N LYS A 10 -16.40 -13.02 7.28
CA LYS A 10 -15.77 -11.76 7.66
C LYS A 10 -15.05 -11.13 6.48
N GLU A 11 -15.21 -9.83 6.32
CA GLU A 11 -14.43 -9.02 5.37
C GLU A 11 -12.92 -9.18 5.64
N VAL A 12 -12.11 -9.13 4.58
CA VAL A 12 -10.68 -9.42 4.59
C VAL A 12 -9.88 -8.15 4.91
N MET A 13 -8.83 -8.29 5.73
CA MET A 13 -7.80 -7.28 5.90
C MET A 13 -6.53 -7.70 5.16
N VAL A 14 -5.88 -6.76 4.48
CA VAL A 14 -4.67 -7.01 3.70
C VAL A 14 -3.51 -6.22 4.28
N PHE A 15 -2.42 -6.90 4.63
CA PHE A 15 -1.18 -6.29 5.09
C PHE A 15 -0.07 -6.61 4.09
N ILE A 16 0.53 -5.58 3.51
CA ILE A 16 1.59 -5.72 2.51
C ILE A 16 2.82 -5.01 3.04
N ASP A 17 3.82 -5.80 3.40
CA ASP A 17 5.12 -5.24 3.75
C ASP A 17 5.98 -5.01 2.50
N GLU A 18 6.85 -4.02 2.59
CA GLU A 18 7.80 -3.62 1.55
C GLU A 18 7.16 -3.52 0.15
N TYR A 19 5.96 -2.91 0.09
CA TYR A 19 5.20 -2.84 -1.16
C TYR A 19 5.97 -2.08 -2.26
N ASP A 20 6.88 -1.19 -1.85
CA ASP A 20 7.66 -0.29 -2.70
C ASP A 20 8.94 -0.92 -3.25
N THR A 21 9.47 -1.98 -2.61
CA THR A 21 10.70 -2.69 -3.03
C THR A 21 10.77 -3.00 -4.53
N PRO A 22 9.77 -3.65 -5.18
CA PRO A 22 9.87 -3.94 -6.61
C PRO A 22 9.96 -2.69 -7.49
N PHE A 23 9.37 -1.58 -7.06
CA PHE A 23 9.40 -0.31 -7.78
C PHE A 23 10.72 0.43 -7.58
N VAL A 24 11.27 0.38 -6.36
CA VAL A 24 12.59 0.93 -6.04
C VAL A 24 13.66 0.20 -6.83
N GLU A 25 13.67 -1.13 -6.81
CA GLU A 25 14.62 -1.94 -7.57
C GLU A 25 14.51 -1.71 -9.08
N ALA A 26 13.28 -1.61 -9.61
CA ALA A 26 13.08 -1.32 -11.03
C ALA A 26 13.52 0.08 -11.43
N HIS A 27 13.37 1.06 -10.53
CA HIS A 27 13.90 2.40 -10.74
C HIS A 27 15.43 2.40 -10.76
N THR A 28 16.07 1.74 -9.79
CA THR A 28 17.53 1.62 -9.72
C THR A 28 18.11 0.86 -10.92
N GLY A 29 17.41 -0.16 -11.41
CA GLY A 29 17.82 -0.95 -12.56
C GLY A 29 17.46 -0.35 -13.93
N GLY A 30 16.73 0.77 -13.99
CA GLY A 30 16.37 1.44 -15.24
C GLY A 30 15.24 0.77 -16.04
N PHE A 31 14.48 -0.14 -15.43
CA PHE A 31 13.37 -0.88 -16.06
C PHE A 31 12.01 -0.59 -15.40
N TYR A 32 11.89 0.56 -14.72
CA TYR A 32 10.68 0.97 -14.01
C TYR A 32 9.42 0.92 -14.88
N ASP A 33 9.48 1.40 -16.12
CA ASP A 33 8.32 1.42 -17.02
C ASP A 33 7.85 0.02 -17.44
N GLU A 34 8.75 -0.96 -17.47
CA GLU A 34 8.43 -2.36 -17.79
C GLU A 34 7.73 -3.05 -16.62
N VAL A 35 8.16 -2.73 -15.39
CA VAL A 35 7.64 -3.36 -14.17
C VAL A 35 6.40 -2.65 -13.64
N ARG A 36 6.27 -1.33 -13.76
CA ARG A 36 5.22 -0.59 -13.03
C ARG A 36 3.80 -1.10 -13.30
N GLY A 37 3.49 -1.52 -14.52
CA GLY A 37 2.12 -1.85 -14.92
C GLY A 37 1.50 -3.07 -14.21
N GLY A 38 2.28 -4.15 -14.04
CA GLY A 38 1.76 -5.42 -13.50
C GLY A 38 1.40 -5.33 -12.01
N PRO A 39 2.41 -5.18 -11.13
CA PRO A 39 2.24 -4.84 -9.72
C PRO A 39 1.24 -3.72 -9.43
N ALA A 40 1.29 -2.59 -10.16
CA ALA A 40 0.32 -1.51 -9.96
C ALA A 40 -1.12 -1.96 -10.23
N GLY A 41 -1.35 -2.68 -11.34
CA GLY A 41 -2.67 -3.21 -11.68
C GLY A 41 -3.18 -4.23 -10.66
N LEU A 42 -2.29 -5.09 -10.15
CA LEU A 42 -2.63 -6.07 -9.11
C LEU A 42 -3.05 -5.39 -7.81
N LEU A 43 -2.27 -4.41 -7.35
CA LEU A 43 -2.56 -3.67 -6.13
C LEU A 43 -3.83 -2.82 -6.31
N HIS A 44 -3.99 -2.13 -7.44
CA HIS A 44 -5.19 -1.37 -7.75
C HIS A 44 -6.46 -2.24 -7.68
N ASN A 45 -6.47 -3.39 -8.36
CA ASN A 45 -7.64 -4.26 -8.38
C ASN A 45 -7.94 -4.84 -6.99
N SER A 46 -6.90 -5.24 -6.26
CA SER A 46 -7.05 -5.77 -4.90
C SER A 46 -7.59 -4.71 -3.94
N LEU A 47 -7.07 -3.47 -4.00
CA LEU A 47 -7.33 -2.44 -2.99
C LEU A 47 -8.54 -1.55 -3.28
N LYS A 48 -8.85 -1.30 -4.56
CA LYS A 48 -9.93 -0.39 -4.95
C LYS A 48 -11.24 -1.10 -5.27
N THR A 49 -11.16 -2.25 -5.96
CA THR A 49 -12.34 -2.86 -6.58
C THR A 49 -12.97 -3.98 -5.77
N SER A 50 -12.29 -4.46 -4.73
CA SER A 50 -12.80 -5.58 -3.94
C SER A 50 -13.84 -5.11 -2.91
N THR A 51 -15.08 -5.59 -3.04
CA THR A 51 -16.14 -5.39 -2.04
C THR A 51 -15.92 -6.19 -0.75
N SER A 52 -15.02 -7.17 -0.78
CA SER A 52 -14.67 -8.03 0.36
C SER A 52 -13.51 -7.48 1.20
N LEU A 53 -12.93 -6.34 0.81
CA LEU A 53 -11.83 -5.73 1.53
C LEU A 53 -12.38 -4.79 2.61
N LYS A 54 -12.00 -5.05 3.86
CA LYS A 54 -12.30 -4.16 4.99
C LYS A 54 -11.32 -3.00 5.09
N TYR A 55 -10.04 -3.33 5.13
CA TYR A 55 -8.95 -2.37 5.26
C TYR A 55 -7.67 -2.97 4.70
N ALA A 56 -6.80 -2.11 4.18
CA ALA A 56 -5.46 -2.49 3.76
C ALA A 56 -4.43 -1.58 4.41
N MET A 57 -3.31 -2.17 4.81
CA MET A 57 -2.15 -1.44 5.31
C MET A 57 -0.95 -1.86 4.50
N LEU A 58 -0.23 -0.87 3.99
CA LEU A 58 0.97 -1.06 3.20
C LEU A 58 2.13 -0.37 3.92
N THR A 59 3.23 -1.09 4.08
CA THR A 59 4.46 -0.56 4.66
C THR A 59 5.57 -0.55 3.62
N GLY A 60 6.43 0.45 3.71
CA GLY A 60 7.50 0.70 2.76
C GLY A 60 8.32 1.90 3.21
N ILE A 61 9.48 2.08 2.59
CA ILE A 61 10.41 3.16 2.95
C ILE A 61 10.08 4.40 2.12
N GLN A 62 9.82 4.22 0.84
CA GLN A 62 9.54 5.27 -0.12
C GLN A 62 8.04 5.40 -0.40
N ARG A 63 7.61 6.64 -0.60
CA ARG A 63 6.23 6.98 -0.98
C ARG A 63 6.02 6.95 -2.50
N VAL A 64 6.82 6.15 -3.23
CA VAL A 64 6.86 6.08 -4.71
C VAL A 64 5.52 5.74 -5.36
N ALA A 65 4.65 4.98 -4.67
CA ALA A 65 3.38 4.59 -5.25
C ALA A 65 2.27 5.63 -5.10
N LYS A 66 2.36 6.59 -4.16
CA LYS A 66 1.29 7.58 -3.98
C LYS A 66 1.08 8.43 -5.23
N GLU A 67 2.17 8.80 -5.91
CA GLU A 67 2.09 9.71 -7.06
C GLU A 67 1.78 9.01 -8.39
N ASN A 68 2.04 7.70 -8.52
CA ASN A 68 1.98 7.01 -9.82
C ASN A 68 1.14 5.72 -9.88
N ILE A 69 0.82 5.10 -8.74
CA ILE A 69 0.22 3.75 -8.67
C ILE A 69 -1.08 3.76 -7.88
N PHE A 70 -1.12 4.57 -6.82
CA PHE A 70 -2.25 4.74 -5.92
C PHE A 70 -2.94 6.09 -6.07
N SER A 71 -2.62 6.86 -7.11
CA SER A 71 -3.28 8.13 -7.42
C SER A 71 -4.81 8.01 -7.47
N ASP A 72 -5.28 6.84 -7.87
CA ASP A 72 -6.69 6.54 -8.09
C ASP A 72 -7.37 5.91 -6.87
N LEU A 73 -6.69 5.77 -5.72
CA LEU A 73 -7.30 5.30 -4.48
C LEU A 73 -8.02 6.45 -3.77
N ASN A 74 -9.32 6.27 -3.52
CA ASN A 74 -10.17 7.32 -2.95
C ASN A 74 -10.05 7.45 -1.42
N ASN A 75 -9.55 6.41 -0.73
CA ASN A 75 -9.53 6.30 0.73
C ASN A 75 -8.11 5.97 1.23
N LEU A 76 -7.12 6.74 0.79
CA LEU A 76 -5.72 6.52 1.14
C LEU A 76 -5.24 7.54 2.18
N ASP A 77 -5.04 7.07 3.41
CA ASP A 77 -4.32 7.80 4.44
C ASP A 77 -2.85 7.40 4.43
N VAL A 78 -1.95 8.38 4.48
CA VAL A 78 -0.50 8.14 4.41
C VAL A 78 0.16 8.73 5.62
N TYR A 79 0.81 7.86 6.38
CA TYR A 79 1.51 8.22 7.61
C TYR A 79 3.02 7.97 7.48
N THR A 80 3.77 8.57 8.37
CA THR A 80 5.21 8.44 8.63
C THR A 80 5.42 8.38 10.12
N VAL A 81 6.58 7.88 10.54
CA VAL A 81 6.98 7.80 11.94
C VAL A 81 7.06 9.17 12.64
N ILE A 82 7.03 10.28 11.91
CA ILE A 82 7.05 11.65 12.46
C ILE A 82 5.66 12.30 12.51
N ASP A 83 4.62 11.68 11.95
CA ASP A 83 3.27 12.25 12.01
C ASP A 83 2.77 12.20 13.45
N ASN A 84 2.02 13.21 13.90
CA ASN A 84 1.57 13.34 15.30
C ASN A 84 0.88 12.07 15.82
N ASP A 85 0.09 11.40 14.98
CA ASP A 85 -0.62 10.16 15.30
C ASP A 85 0.32 8.98 15.62
N TYR A 86 1.58 9.04 15.19
CA TYR A 86 2.55 7.95 15.33
C TYR A 86 3.84 8.34 16.06
N SER A 87 4.18 9.63 16.07
CA SER A 87 5.44 10.18 16.62
C SER A 87 5.73 9.74 18.05
N GLU A 88 4.71 9.65 18.90
CA GLU A 88 4.84 9.23 20.31
C GLU A 88 5.27 7.77 20.46
N TYR A 89 4.90 6.90 19.52
CA TYR A 89 5.22 5.46 19.57
C TYR A 89 6.65 5.16 19.08
N PHE A 90 7.24 6.10 18.35
CA PHE A 90 8.58 5.97 17.76
C PHE A 90 9.60 6.95 18.36
N GLU A 91 9.21 7.73 19.38
CA GLU A 91 10.06 8.72 20.06
C GLU A 91 10.61 9.81 19.10
N PHE A 92 9.96 10.04 17.97
CA PHE A 92 10.26 11.12 17.03
C PHE A 92 9.38 12.33 17.32
N SER A 93 9.48 12.92 18.51
CA SER A 93 8.78 14.17 18.82
C SER A 93 9.37 15.32 18.00
N ILE A 94 8.55 15.97 17.19
CA ILE A 94 8.92 17.21 16.49
C ILE A 94 8.80 18.35 17.53
N GLU A 95 9.94 18.88 17.99
CA GLU A 95 10.00 20.17 18.71
C GLU A 95 9.78 21.35 17.75
#